data_AF-A0ABD6ES49-F1
#
_entry.id   AF-A0ABD6ES49-F1
#
_cell.length_a   1.000
_cell.length_b   1.000
_cell.length_c   1.000
_cell.angle_alpha   90.00
_cell.angle_beta   90.00
_cell.angle_gamma   90.00
#
_symmetry.space_group_name_H-M   'P 1'
#
loop_
_entity.id
_entity.type
_entity.pdbx_description
1 polymer ?
#
loop_
_entity_poly.entity_id
_entity_poly.type
_entity_poly.pdbx_seq_one_letter_code
_entity_poly.pdbx_strand_id
1 'polypeptide(L)'
;MSVTYIQGYPQVLKEQWEPVAVSLVNTEYLLVNYVTALLQHFGPQQAKIDVSWRIMTSTLPTDNNWPNDAVALMNMLPQLSADFAVYGGAIFLTSDARHRKALSEYTQTVPI
;
A
#
# COMPACT_ATOMS: atom_id res chain seq x y z
N MET A 1 -21.64 27.89 -28.19
CA MET A 1 -21.55 26.93 -27.06
C MET A 1 -20.61 27.54 -26.04
N SER A 2 -21.15 27.93 -24.89
CA SER A 2 -20.37 28.58 -23.84
C SER A 2 -19.68 27.50 -23.01
N VAL A 3 -18.35 27.49 -23.02
CA VAL A 3 -17.56 26.62 -22.12
C VAL A 3 -17.53 27.29 -20.76
N THR A 4 -18.29 26.74 -19.82
CA THR A 4 -18.26 27.16 -18.42
C THR A 4 -17.08 26.45 -17.75
N TYR A 5 -15.98 27.17 -17.52
CA TYR A 5 -14.90 26.69 -16.66
C TYR A 5 -15.42 26.63 -15.23
N ILE A 6 -15.60 25.44 -14.69
CA ILE A 6 -15.92 25.26 -13.28
C ILE A 6 -14.63 25.46 -12.49
N GLN A 7 -14.72 26.38 -11.56
CA GLN A 7 -13.67 26.97 -10.75
C GLN A 7 -12.93 25.92 -9.86
N GLY A 8 -11.72 25.53 -10.28
CA GLY A 8 -10.48 25.58 -9.48
C GLY A 8 -10.46 25.04 -8.04
N TYR A 9 -10.85 23.80 -7.78
CA TYR A 9 -10.32 23.05 -6.64
C TYR A 9 -9.21 22.11 -7.13
N PRO A 10 -8.06 21.97 -6.44
CA PRO A 10 -7.11 20.92 -6.76
C PRO A 10 -7.85 19.59 -6.62
N GLN A 11 -8.09 18.93 -7.76
CA GLN A 11 -8.66 17.59 -7.77
C GLN A 11 -7.64 16.68 -7.11
N VAL A 12 -7.99 16.10 -5.96
CA VAL A 12 -7.19 15.04 -5.39
C VAL A 12 -7.38 13.83 -6.30
N LEU A 13 -6.43 13.63 -7.21
CA LEU A 13 -6.46 12.54 -8.17
C LEU A 13 -6.38 11.22 -7.40
N LYS A 14 -7.30 10.31 -7.73
CA LYS A 14 -7.39 8.98 -7.18
C LYS A 14 -7.60 7.99 -8.33
N GLU A 15 -6.83 6.92 -8.34
CA GLU A 15 -7.01 5.79 -9.25
C GLU A 15 -8.27 4.98 -8.88
N GLN A 16 -8.82 4.23 -9.83
CA GLN A 16 -10.07 3.48 -9.61
C GLN A 16 -9.94 2.38 -8.55
N TRP A 17 -8.74 1.81 -8.40
CA TRP A 17 -8.47 0.76 -7.41
C TRP A 17 -8.25 1.31 -6.00
N GLU A 18 -7.92 2.59 -5.86
CA GLU A 18 -7.63 3.19 -4.56
C GLU A 18 -8.96 3.43 -3.79
N PRO A 19 -9.05 3.07 -2.50
CA PRO A 19 -10.26 3.34 -1.72
C PRO A 19 -10.40 4.84 -1.42
N VAL A 20 -9.28 5.51 -1.17
CA VAL A 20 -9.13 6.95 -0.95
C VAL A 20 -7.83 7.41 -1.62
N ALA A 21 -7.71 8.68 -1.99
CA ALA A 21 -6.43 9.19 -2.48
C ALA A 21 -5.35 9.06 -1.41
N VAL A 22 -4.15 8.65 -1.82
CA VAL A 22 -3.02 8.39 -0.90
C VAL A 22 -2.67 9.59 -0.02
N SER A 23 -2.81 10.82 -0.54
CA SER A 23 -2.55 12.06 0.20
C SER A 23 -3.58 12.36 1.30
N LEU A 24 -4.64 11.56 1.42
CA LEU A 24 -5.65 11.66 2.47
C LEU A 24 -5.56 10.53 3.49
N VAL A 25 -4.57 9.63 3.35
CA VAL A 25 -4.34 8.50 4.27
C VAL A 25 -3.72 9.02 5.56
N ASN A 26 -4.56 9.44 6.49
CA ASN A 26 -4.17 10.11 7.73
C ASN A 26 -4.51 9.35 9.02
N THR A 27 -5.05 8.14 8.89
CA THR A 27 -5.34 7.27 10.03
C THR A 27 -4.83 5.86 9.74
N GLU A 28 -4.59 5.08 10.79
CA GLU A 28 -4.16 3.68 10.67
C GLU A 28 -5.19 2.85 9.88
N TYR A 29 -6.49 3.10 10.12
CA TYR A 29 -7.57 2.45 9.36
C TYR A 29 -7.47 2.73 7.86
N LEU A 30 -7.29 4.00 7.47
CA LEU A 30 -7.13 4.35 6.07
C LEU A 30 -5.86 3.76 5.47
N LEU A 31 -4.77 3.69 6.25
CA LEU A 31 -3.51 3.09 5.81
C LEU A 31 -3.68 1.59 5.55
N VAL A 32 -4.28 0.86 6.49
CA VAL A 32 -4.58 -0.58 6.33
C VAL A 32 -5.48 -0.82 5.12
N ASN A 33 -6.54 -0.03 4.96
CA ASN A 33 -7.46 -0.16 3.84
C ASN A 33 -6.78 0.13 2.48
N TYR A 34 -6.00 1.21 2.41
CA TYR A 34 -5.27 1.58 1.20
C TYR A 34 -4.24 0.51 0.81
N VAL A 35 -3.42 0.07 1.77
CA VAL A 35 -2.43 -0.99 1.54
C VAL A 35 -3.12 -2.29 1.10
N THR A 36 -4.26 -2.63 1.69
CA THR A 36 -5.02 -3.81 1.28
C THR A 36 -5.44 -3.72 -0.18
N ALA A 37 -6.01 -2.59 -0.60
CA ALA A 37 -6.38 -2.37 -2.00
C ALA A 37 -5.18 -2.41 -2.96
N LEU A 38 -4.05 -1.80 -2.55
CA LEU A 38 -2.79 -1.83 -3.31
C LEU A 38 -2.33 -3.28 -3.54
N LEU A 39 -2.32 -4.09 -2.49
CA LEU A 39 -1.90 -5.49 -2.55
C LEU A 39 -2.89 -6.39 -3.30
N GLN A 40 -4.19 -6.09 -3.26
CA GLN A 40 -5.19 -6.79 -4.07
C GLN A 40 -5.02 -6.49 -5.56
N HIS A 41 -4.60 -5.26 -5.91
CA HIS A 41 -4.41 -4.80 -7.28
C HIS A 41 -3.07 -5.26 -7.88
N PHE A 42 -1.95 -5.00 -7.18
CA PHE A 42 -0.60 -5.29 -7.68
C PHE A 42 -0.03 -6.65 -7.25
N GLY A 43 -0.67 -7.33 -6.29
CA GLY A 43 -0.13 -8.55 -5.68
C GLY A 43 0.84 -8.26 -4.54
N PRO A 44 1.62 -9.26 -4.08
CA PRO A 44 2.66 -9.06 -3.07
C PRO A 44 3.64 -7.96 -3.50
N GLN A 45 4.18 -7.22 -2.54
CA GLN A 45 5.08 -6.11 -2.84
C GLN A 45 6.39 -6.23 -2.08
N GLN A 46 7.52 -6.04 -2.76
CA GLN A 46 8.86 -5.93 -2.20
C GLN A 46 9.24 -4.46 -1.97
N ALA A 47 9.44 -4.08 -0.70
CA ALA A 47 9.59 -2.67 -0.30
C ALA A 47 10.74 -1.94 -1.01
N LYS A 48 11.82 -2.67 -1.33
CA LYS A 48 13.04 -2.09 -1.90
C LYS A 48 12.97 -1.87 -3.40
N ILE A 49 12.19 -2.69 -4.12
CA ILE A 49 12.23 -2.72 -5.59
C ILE A 49 10.92 -2.25 -6.21
N ASP A 50 9.77 -2.51 -5.58
CA ASP A 50 8.48 -2.29 -6.23
C ASP A 50 8.09 -0.81 -6.19
N VAL A 51 7.84 -0.28 -7.38
CA VAL A 51 7.60 1.14 -7.62
C VAL A 51 6.30 1.60 -6.96
N SER A 52 5.23 0.81 -7.04
CA SER A 52 3.92 1.15 -6.45
C SER A 52 4.03 1.37 -4.94
N TRP A 53 4.79 0.52 -4.24
CA TRP A 53 5.05 0.67 -2.81
C TRP A 53 5.81 1.96 -2.49
N ARG A 54 6.89 2.22 -3.22
CA ARG A 54 7.75 3.39 -3.00
C ARG A 54 7.03 4.70 -3.30
N ILE A 55 6.24 4.73 -4.37
CA ILE A 55 5.39 5.88 -4.70
C ILE A 55 4.42 6.12 -3.54
N MET A 56 3.66 5.11 -3.11
CA MET A 56 2.75 5.24 -1.97
C MET A 56 3.47 5.84 -0.76
N THR A 57 4.59 5.24 -0.30
CA THR A 57 5.34 5.74 0.86
C THR A 57 5.75 7.21 0.70
N SER A 58 6.21 7.62 -0.49
CA SER A 58 6.61 9.01 -0.75
C SER A 58 5.47 10.01 -0.85
N THR A 59 4.23 9.52 -1.03
CA THR A 59 3.03 10.36 -1.23
C THR A 59 2.14 10.41 0.02
N LEU A 60 2.44 9.58 1.03
CA LEU A 60 1.73 9.60 2.30
C LEU A 60 1.88 10.96 2.99
N PRO A 61 0.86 11.42 3.75
CA PRO A 61 0.95 12.67 4.49
C PRO A 61 2.09 12.63 5.51
N THR A 62 2.90 13.69 5.54
CA THR A 62 4.02 13.85 6.47
C THR A 62 3.59 14.08 7.92
N ASP A 63 2.37 14.57 8.11
CA ASP A 63 1.90 15.08 9.41
C ASP A 63 1.47 13.97 10.39
N ASN A 64 1.36 12.72 9.91
CA ASN A 64 0.81 11.59 10.67
C ASN A 64 1.88 10.59 11.14
N ASN A 65 3.15 11.00 11.16
CA ASN A 65 4.29 10.18 11.60
C ASN A 65 4.42 8.84 10.87
N TRP A 66 3.89 8.71 9.65
CA TRP A 66 4.13 7.54 8.83
C TRP A 66 5.62 7.39 8.54
N PRO A 67 6.17 6.17 8.60
CA PRO A 67 7.55 5.96 8.19
C PRO A 67 7.75 6.39 6.73
N ASN A 68 8.65 7.36 6.51
CA ASN A 68 9.06 7.78 5.18
C ASN A 68 9.98 6.74 4.50
N ASP A 69 10.48 5.76 5.26
CA ASP A 69 11.21 4.62 4.73
C ASP A 69 10.25 3.48 4.37
N ALA A 70 10.33 3.03 3.13
CA ALA A 70 9.45 2.00 2.56
C ALA A 70 9.51 0.67 3.33
N VAL A 71 10.68 0.28 3.83
CA VAL A 71 10.88 -0.97 4.59
C VAL A 71 10.32 -0.81 6.00
N ALA A 72 10.54 0.33 6.64
CA ALA A 72 9.97 0.64 7.94
C ALA A 72 8.43 0.66 7.90
N LEU A 73 7.83 1.27 6.86
CA LEU A 73 6.38 1.27 6.66
C LEU A 73 5.84 -0.17 6.49
N MET A 74 6.53 -0.98 5.70
CA MET A 74 6.18 -2.39 5.51
C MET A 74 6.19 -3.17 6.83
N ASN A 75 7.22 -3.02 7.64
CA ASN A 75 7.36 -3.73 8.91
C ASN A 75 6.40 -3.24 9.99
N MET A 76 5.87 -2.01 9.87
CA MET A 76 4.86 -1.47 10.77
C MET A 76 3.48 -2.10 10.55
N LEU A 77 3.14 -2.48 9.31
CA LEU A 77 1.77 -2.91 8.96
C LEU A 77 1.26 -4.16 9.70
N PRO A 78 2.07 -5.20 9.94
CA PRO A 78 1.64 -6.34 10.77
C PRO A 78 1.30 -5.97 12.22
N GLN A 79 1.78 -4.83 12.73
CA GLN A 79 1.41 -4.31 14.05
C GLN A 79 0.02 -3.64 14.04
N LEU A 80 -0.43 -3.18 12.87
CA LEU A 80 -1.73 -2.53 12.68
C LEU A 80 -2.83 -3.52 12.31
N SER A 81 -2.51 -4.60 11.60
CA SER A 81 -3.47 -5.64 11.23
C SER A 81 -2.80 -7.00 11.02
N ALA A 82 -3.45 -8.06 11.50
CA ALA A 82 -3.05 -9.45 11.29
C ALA A 82 -3.24 -9.93 9.84
N ASP A 83 -3.89 -9.12 8.99
CA ASP A 83 -4.05 -9.42 7.57
C ASP A 83 -2.74 -9.28 6.78
N PHE A 84 -1.70 -8.68 7.37
CA PHE A 84 -0.41 -8.51 6.72
C PHE A 84 0.64 -9.49 7.28
N ALA A 85 1.38 -10.11 6.37
CA ALA A 85 2.59 -10.86 6.68
C ALA A 85 3.77 -10.29 5.90
N VAL A 86 4.92 -10.15 6.56
CA VAL A 86 6.18 -9.73 5.92
C VAL A 86 7.16 -10.89 5.95
N TYR A 87 7.68 -11.26 4.78
CA TYR A 87 8.68 -12.31 4.65
C TYR A 87 9.61 -12.02 3.47
N GLY A 88 10.91 -12.25 3.63
CA GLY A 88 11.90 -12.04 2.56
C GLY A 88 11.95 -10.61 2.01
N GLY A 89 11.53 -9.60 2.78
CA GLY A 89 11.44 -8.21 2.32
C GLY A 89 10.21 -7.90 1.45
N ALA A 90 9.26 -8.83 1.37
CA ALA A 90 7.97 -8.67 0.71
C ALA A 90 6.82 -8.68 1.73
N ILE A 91 5.74 -7.95 1.42
CA ILE A 91 4.49 -7.95 2.17
C ILE A 91 3.40 -8.69 1.39
N PHE A 92 2.59 -9.44 2.14
CA PHE A 92 1.53 -10.29 1.64
C PHE A 92 0.23 -10.05 2.42
N LEU A 93 -0.90 -10.23 1.76
CA LEU A 93 -2.22 -10.32 2.39
C LEU A 93 -2.54 -11.76 2.79
N THR A 94 -2.58 -12.04 4.08
CA THR A 94 -2.92 -13.39 4.58
C THR A 94 -4.39 -13.74 4.31
N SER A 95 -5.27 -12.74 4.17
CA SER A 95 -6.68 -12.92 3.82
C SER A 95 -6.91 -13.28 2.34
N ASP A 96 -6.00 -12.95 1.42
CA ASP A 96 -6.09 -13.27 -0.02
C ASP A 96 -5.43 -14.62 -0.36
N ALA A 97 -6.17 -15.50 -1.05
CA ALA A 97 -5.69 -16.84 -1.39
C ALA A 97 -4.49 -16.85 -2.35
N ARG A 98 -4.40 -15.89 -3.27
CA ARG A 98 -3.27 -15.73 -4.21
C ARG A 98 -2.01 -15.34 -3.46
N HIS A 99 -2.15 -14.44 -2.48
CA HIS A 99 -1.05 -14.02 -1.62
C HIS A 99 -0.57 -15.16 -0.70
N ARG A 100 -1.48 -15.92 -0.09
CA ARG A 100 -1.10 -17.12 0.69
C ARG A 100 -0.34 -18.14 -0.16
N LYS A 101 -0.77 -18.35 -1.40
CA LYS A 101 -0.05 -19.22 -2.35
C LYS A 101 1.36 -18.68 -2.65
N ALA A 102 1.48 -17.40 -2.98
CA ALA A 102 2.77 -16.77 -3.26
C ALA A 102 3.71 -16.82 -2.05
N LEU A 103 3.19 -16.60 -0.84
CA LEU A 103 3.97 -16.72 0.40
C LEU A 103 4.51 -18.15 0.58
N SER A 104 3.68 -19.16 0.34
CA SER A 104 4.11 -20.57 0.39
C SER A 104 5.22 -20.89 -0.62
N GLU A 105 5.18 -20.30 -1.80
CA GLU A 105 6.23 -20.49 -2.82
C GLU A 105 7.53 -19.77 -2.42
N TYR A 106 7.42 -18.59 -1.81
CA TYR A 106 8.57 -17.82 -1.28
C TYR A 106 9.30 -18.55 -0.15
N THR A 107 8.58 -19.21 0.75
CA THR A 107 9.19 -19.93 1.87
C THR A 107 9.85 -21.24 1.45
N GLN A 108 9.46 -21.81 0.31
CA GLN A 108 10.06 -23.04 -0.24
C GLN A 108 11.34 -22.80 -1.05
N THR A 109 11.58 -21.56 -1.49
CA THR A 109 12.69 -21.20 -2.40
C THR A 109 13.92 -20.63 -1.70
N VAL A 110 13.84 -20.31 -0.41
CA VAL A 110 14.98 -19.85 0.41
C VAL A 110 15.38 -20.98 1.37
N PRO A 111 16.57 -21.59 1.24
CA PRO A 111 17.06 -22.55 2.23
C PRO A 111 17.23 -21.85 3.57
N ILE A 112 16.77 -22.51 4.65
CA ILE A 112 16.93 -22.06 6.04
C ILE A 112 18.41 -22.06 6.43
#